data_AF-A0A5F4W845-F1
#
_entry.id   AF-A0A5F4W845-F1
#
_cell.length_a   1.000
_cell.length_b   1.000
_cell.length_c   1.000
_cell.angle_alpha   90.00
_cell.angle_beta   90.00
_cell.angle_gamma   90.00
#
_symmetry.space_group_name_H-M   'P 1'
#
loop_
_entity.id
_entity.type
_entity.pdbx_description
1 polymer ?
#
loop_
_entity_poly.entity_id
_entity_poly.type
_entity_poly.pdbx_seq_one_letter_code
_entity_poly.pdbx_strand_id
1 'polypeptide(L)'
;RIFGVCLLLLNVGLIFADLIFAEKKIYMPLEYRCISPSIAIFFLMDILLRVFVDGRQHYFSGLCNILDIAIIVITLLTDVIYIFFDFKFLSDIPRWTPVVRHLRLIILTRIVHLVHQKRQLEKLIRRLVSENKRRYVRNGFDLDLTYVTERIIAMSFPSSGRRSYYRNPIEEVVRFLDKKHPNHYRVYNLCSERAYDPKHFHNRVSRILIDDHNVPTLHEMVVFSKEASEWMAQDPENIIAIHCKGGKGRTGTMVCACLIASETFLTAKNRYVGYFAQVKYHYNWNVPPERILFIKRFIIYSLHGDENDLKVQIVMEKSVVFSCTSLKNCVIHDAETDRVIIDVLNCPPLYDDVKVQFFSSELPKYYDNCPFFFWFHTSFIQDNRLYLPRNELDNPHKPKTWKIYPPEFAVEIIFEEK
;
A
#
# COMPACT_ATOMS: atom_id res chain seq x y z
N ARG A 1 -23.24 8.24 -7.27
CA ARG A 1 -22.38 8.74 -8.38
C ARG A 1 -22.85 8.29 -9.76
N ILE A 2 -23.06 6.99 -10.03
CA ILE A 2 -23.61 6.50 -11.32
C ILE A 2 -24.94 7.19 -11.64
N PHE A 3 -25.85 7.25 -10.67
CA PHE A 3 -27.12 7.97 -10.80
C PHE A 3 -26.96 9.46 -11.18
N GLY A 4 -26.06 10.19 -10.51
CA GLY A 4 -25.76 11.58 -10.85
C GLY A 4 -25.15 11.75 -12.26
N VAL A 5 -24.32 10.82 -12.72
CA VAL A 5 -23.83 10.82 -14.11
C VAL A 5 -24.97 10.58 -15.10
N CYS A 6 -25.87 9.63 -14.81
CA CYS A 6 -27.04 9.37 -15.64
C CYS A 6 -27.96 10.60 -15.74
N LEU A 7 -28.20 11.30 -14.63
CA LEU A 7 -28.98 12.55 -14.63
C LEU A 7 -28.30 13.65 -15.43
N LEU A 8 -26.97 13.77 -15.36
CA LEU A 8 -26.22 14.74 -16.16
C LEU A 8 -26.33 14.43 -17.67
N LEU A 9 -26.18 13.16 -18.05
CA LEU A 9 -26.32 12.71 -19.44
C LEU A 9 -27.74 12.91 -19.96
N LEU A 10 -28.75 12.61 -19.13
CA LEU A 10 -30.16 12.88 -19.45
C LEU A 10 -30.39 14.37 -19.69
N ASN A 11 -29.86 15.23 -18.82
CA ASN A 11 -30.02 16.68 -18.96
C ASN A 11 -29.37 17.22 -20.24
N VAL A 12 -28.16 16.73 -20.56
CA VAL A 12 -27.50 17.05 -21.82
C VAL A 12 -28.33 16.60 -23.02
N GLY A 13 -28.90 15.40 -22.97
CA GLY A 13 -29.82 14.91 -24.01
C GLY A 13 -31.05 15.79 -24.20
N LEU A 14 -31.65 16.27 -23.10
CA LEU A 14 -32.79 17.19 -23.14
C LEU A 14 -32.43 18.54 -23.77
N ILE A 15 -31.25 19.08 -23.46
CA ILE A 15 -30.76 20.34 -24.07
C ILE A 15 -30.54 20.17 -25.57
N PHE A 16 -29.93 19.06 -26.02
CA PHE A 16 -29.75 18.79 -27.44
C PHE A 16 -31.09 18.60 -28.16
N ALA A 17 -32.05 17.88 -27.55
CA ALA A 17 -33.38 17.75 -28.10
C ALA A 17 -34.06 19.13 -28.26
N ASP A 18 -33.99 19.99 -27.24
CA ASP A 18 -34.56 21.35 -27.29
C ASP A 18 -33.93 22.21 -28.39
N LEU A 19 -32.61 22.12 -28.60
CA LEU A 19 -31.91 22.82 -29.68
C LEU A 19 -32.31 22.32 -31.09
N ILE A 20 -32.52 21.01 -31.26
CA ILE A 20 -32.89 20.41 -32.56
C ILE A 20 -34.36 20.67 -32.90
N PHE A 21 -35.27 20.53 -31.92
CA PHE A 21 -36.71 20.74 -32.15
C PHE A 21 -37.08 22.23 -32.26
N ALA A 22 -36.26 23.13 -31.71
CA ALA A 22 -36.38 24.57 -31.88
C ALA A 22 -36.35 25.02 -33.35
N GLU A 23 -35.49 24.44 -34.18
CA GLU A 23 -35.40 24.78 -35.61
C GLU A 23 -36.67 24.38 -36.38
N LYS A 24 -37.40 23.37 -35.87
CA LYS A 24 -38.60 22.81 -36.51
C LYS A 24 -39.91 23.46 -36.03
N LYS A 25 -39.87 24.48 -35.14
CA LYS A 25 -41.03 25.12 -34.49
C LYS A 25 -41.98 24.12 -33.78
N ILE A 26 -41.47 22.97 -33.36
CA ILE A 26 -42.25 21.98 -32.60
C ILE A 26 -42.16 22.32 -31.13
N TYR A 27 -43.30 22.60 -30.48
CA TYR A 27 -43.36 22.86 -29.04
C TYR A 27 -43.12 21.58 -28.25
N MET A 28 -42.12 21.58 -27.35
CA MET A 28 -41.95 20.47 -26.41
C MET A 28 -43.04 20.50 -25.32
N PRO A 29 -43.64 19.35 -24.96
CA PRO A 29 -44.64 19.27 -23.90
C PRO A 29 -44.10 19.82 -22.57
N LEU A 30 -45.00 20.36 -21.73
CA LEU A 30 -44.65 20.92 -20.41
C LEU A 30 -43.92 19.89 -19.52
N GLU A 31 -44.31 18.62 -19.61
CA GLU A 31 -43.74 17.51 -18.85
C GLU A 31 -42.22 17.38 -19.05
N TYR A 32 -41.73 17.50 -20.29
CA TYR A 32 -40.29 17.44 -20.61
C TYR A 32 -39.54 18.68 -20.13
N ARG A 33 -40.20 19.86 -20.13
CA ARG A 33 -39.61 21.12 -19.65
C ARG A 33 -39.37 21.11 -18.14
N CYS A 34 -40.15 20.36 -17.37
CA CYS A 34 -39.98 20.22 -15.92
C CYS A 34 -38.83 19.29 -15.50
N ILE A 35 -38.32 18.44 -16.42
CA ILE A 35 -37.27 17.46 -16.10
C ILE A 35 -35.91 18.14 -15.85
N SER A 36 -35.52 19.10 -16.69
CA SER A 36 -34.24 19.84 -16.53
C SER A 36 -34.12 20.58 -15.17
N PRO A 37 -35.10 21.38 -14.73
CA PRO A 37 -35.05 22.01 -13.40
C PRO A 37 -35.08 20.99 -12.26
N SER A 38 -35.81 19.88 -12.41
CA SER A 38 -35.81 18.80 -11.41
C SER A 38 -34.41 18.21 -11.24
N ILE A 39 -33.68 18.01 -12.34
CA ILE A 39 -32.28 17.57 -12.33
C ILE A 39 -31.37 18.64 -11.70
N ALA A 40 -31.57 19.92 -12.03
CA ALA A 40 -30.80 21.02 -11.44
C ALA A 40 -31.01 21.14 -9.93
N ILE A 41 -32.25 20.96 -9.44
CA ILE A 41 -32.58 20.93 -8.01
C ILE A 41 -31.91 19.76 -7.29
N PHE A 42 -31.93 18.56 -7.88
CA PHE A 42 -31.22 17.40 -7.32
C PHE A 42 -29.73 17.72 -7.09
N PHE A 43 -29.11 18.36 -8.07
CA PHE A 43 -27.71 18.74 -8.02
C PHE A 43 -27.41 19.90 -7.07
N LEU A 44 -28.34 20.85 -6.92
CA LEU A 44 -28.26 21.88 -5.89
C LEU A 44 -28.28 21.26 -4.49
N MET A 45 -29.17 20.31 -4.24
CA MET A 45 -29.25 19.58 -2.97
C MET A 45 -27.98 18.78 -2.69
N ASP A 46 -27.42 18.12 -3.70
CA ASP A 46 -26.14 17.40 -3.57
C ASP A 46 -24.98 18.34 -3.18
N ILE A 47 -24.93 19.56 -3.71
CA ILE A 47 -23.94 20.56 -3.25
C ILE A 47 -24.24 21.04 -1.83
N LEU A 48 -25.49 21.38 -1.50
CA LEU A 48 -25.84 21.86 -0.16
C LEU A 48 -25.44 20.83 0.91
N LEU A 49 -25.64 19.54 0.63
CA LEU A 49 -25.17 18.45 1.49
C LEU A 49 -23.65 18.43 1.61
N ARG A 50 -22.91 18.60 0.51
CA ARG A 50 -21.43 18.68 0.55
C ARG A 50 -20.93 19.88 1.34
N VAL A 51 -21.55 21.06 1.19
CA VAL A 51 -21.22 22.27 1.96
C VAL A 51 -21.49 22.05 3.46
N PHE A 52 -22.57 21.34 3.80
CA PHE A 52 -22.90 21.00 5.19
C PHE A 52 -21.88 20.03 5.81
N VAL A 53 -21.45 19.01 5.05
CA VAL A 53 -20.52 17.98 5.53
C VAL A 53 -19.07 18.48 5.58
N ASP A 54 -18.58 19.11 4.51
CA ASP A 54 -17.18 19.54 4.39
C ASP A 54 -16.90 20.85 5.16
N GLY A 55 -17.94 21.58 5.55
CA GLY A 55 -17.86 22.88 6.21
C GLY A 55 -17.65 24.04 5.23
N ARG A 56 -18.34 25.17 5.47
CA ARG A 56 -18.39 26.33 4.55
C ARG A 56 -17.01 26.84 4.15
N GLN A 57 -16.10 27.06 5.10
CA GLN A 57 -14.78 27.63 4.81
C GLN A 57 -13.92 26.71 3.94
N HIS A 58 -14.01 25.38 4.12
CA HIS A 58 -13.23 24.43 3.35
C HIS A 58 -13.79 24.28 1.93
N TYR A 59 -15.11 24.19 1.79
CA TYR A 59 -15.76 24.03 0.49
C TYR A 59 -15.50 25.23 -0.45
N PHE A 60 -15.63 26.46 0.05
CA PHE A 60 -15.45 27.69 -0.73
C PHE A 60 -13.98 28.10 -0.93
N SER A 61 -13.01 27.33 -0.43
CA SER A 61 -11.59 27.60 -0.68
C SER A 61 -11.14 27.27 -2.12
N GLY A 62 -11.89 26.38 -2.80
CA GLY A 62 -11.55 25.91 -4.15
C GLY A 62 -12.31 26.65 -5.25
N LEU A 63 -11.60 27.30 -6.17
CA LEU A 63 -12.19 27.99 -7.34
C LEU A 63 -13.14 27.07 -8.14
N CYS A 64 -12.80 25.79 -8.30
CA CYS A 64 -13.64 24.83 -8.99
C CYS A 64 -15.00 24.59 -8.30
N ASN A 65 -15.04 24.60 -6.96
CA ASN A 65 -16.26 24.38 -6.20
C ASN A 65 -17.19 25.60 -6.25
N ILE A 66 -16.61 26.80 -6.26
CA ILE A 66 -17.33 28.06 -6.49
C ILE A 66 -17.96 28.05 -7.88
N LEU A 67 -17.18 27.66 -8.90
CA LEU A 67 -17.67 27.53 -10.27
C LEU A 67 -18.80 26.49 -10.37
N ASP A 68 -18.69 25.30 -9.73
CA ASP A 68 -19.75 24.27 -9.76
C ASP A 68 -21.08 24.78 -9.17
N ILE A 69 -21.03 25.51 -8.04
CA ILE A 69 -22.21 26.18 -7.48
C ILE A 69 -22.78 27.20 -8.47
N ALA A 70 -21.94 28.09 -8.99
CA ALA A 70 -22.36 29.13 -9.90
C ALA A 70 -23.04 28.53 -11.14
N ILE A 71 -22.46 27.47 -11.72
CA ILE A 71 -23.01 26.75 -12.87
C ILE A 71 -24.41 26.20 -12.56
N ILE A 72 -24.60 25.52 -11.42
CA ILE A 72 -25.91 24.94 -11.07
C ILE A 72 -26.95 26.03 -10.81
N VAL A 73 -26.59 27.08 -10.09
CA VAL A 73 -27.49 28.20 -9.79
C VAL A 73 -27.86 28.94 -11.08
N ILE A 74 -26.89 29.25 -11.95
CA ILE A 74 -27.14 29.89 -13.25
C ILE A 74 -28.02 29.00 -14.12
N THR A 75 -27.75 27.69 -14.17
CA THR A 75 -28.56 26.76 -14.98
C THR A 75 -29.99 26.66 -14.45
N LEU A 76 -30.18 26.57 -13.13
CA LEU A 76 -31.49 26.54 -12.50
C LEU A 76 -32.28 27.83 -12.76
N LEU A 77 -31.64 28.99 -12.62
CA LEU A 77 -32.26 30.29 -12.93
C LEU A 77 -32.64 30.37 -14.41
N THR A 78 -31.77 29.91 -15.31
CA THR A 78 -32.04 29.85 -16.76
C THR A 78 -33.22 28.93 -17.07
N ASP A 79 -33.34 27.79 -16.38
CA ASP A 79 -34.45 26.85 -16.53
C ASP A 79 -35.78 27.41 -16.02
N VAL A 80 -35.76 28.08 -14.87
CA VAL A 80 -36.93 28.76 -14.29
C VAL A 80 -37.38 29.87 -15.23
N ILE A 81 -36.46 30.73 -15.68
CA ILE A 81 -36.74 31.79 -16.66
C ILE A 81 -37.35 31.17 -17.93
N TYR A 82 -36.78 30.11 -18.49
CA TYR A 82 -37.32 29.46 -19.68
C TYR A 82 -38.76 28.96 -19.48
N ILE A 83 -39.08 28.37 -18.33
CA ILE A 83 -40.44 27.87 -18.04
C ILE A 83 -41.43 29.03 -17.88
N PHE A 84 -41.06 30.09 -17.15
CA PHE A 84 -41.96 31.20 -16.85
C PHE A 84 -42.17 32.15 -18.04
N PHE A 85 -41.11 32.43 -18.83
CA PHE A 85 -41.21 33.31 -20.00
C PHE A 85 -42.01 32.68 -21.16
N ASP A 86 -42.14 31.35 -21.19
CA ASP A 86 -42.94 30.63 -22.19
C ASP A 86 -44.43 30.48 -21.78
N PHE A 87 -44.79 30.81 -20.52
CA PHE A 87 -46.13 30.58 -19.95
C PHE A 87 -47.12 31.76 -20.08
N LYS A 88 -46.99 32.56 -21.15
CA LYS A 88 -47.65 33.87 -21.41
C LYS A 88 -46.89 35.06 -20.83
N PHE A 89 -46.89 36.13 -21.63
CA PHE A 89 -46.57 37.53 -21.32
C PHE A 89 -45.24 38.04 -21.89
N LEU A 90 -45.09 38.03 -23.22
CA LEU A 90 -44.39 39.05 -24.04
C LEU A 90 -44.52 38.64 -25.52
N SER A 91 -45.57 39.12 -26.20
CA SER A 91 -45.74 38.95 -27.66
C SER A 91 -44.66 39.66 -28.49
N ASP A 92 -43.82 40.51 -27.90
CA ASP A 92 -42.99 41.48 -28.64
C ASP A 92 -41.48 41.41 -28.39
N ILE A 93 -40.96 40.39 -27.69
CA ILE A 93 -39.49 40.20 -27.55
C ILE A 93 -39.06 38.78 -27.93
N PRO A 94 -38.88 38.47 -29.24
CA PRO A 94 -38.35 37.19 -29.70
C PRO A 94 -36.82 37.06 -29.59
N ARG A 95 -36.11 38.11 -29.14
CA ARG A 95 -34.64 38.21 -29.27
C ARG A 95 -33.84 37.36 -28.29
N TRP A 96 -34.39 36.99 -27.13
CA TRP A 96 -33.60 36.37 -26.05
C TRP A 96 -33.77 34.86 -25.94
N THR A 97 -34.81 34.24 -26.51
CA THR A 97 -35.03 32.78 -26.43
C THR A 97 -33.86 31.95 -26.97
N PRO A 98 -33.23 32.30 -28.11
CA PRO A 98 -32.03 31.60 -28.58
C PRO A 98 -30.85 31.75 -27.61
N VAL A 99 -30.69 32.94 -27.01
CA VAL A 99 -29.61 33.23 -26.05
C VAL A 99 -29.77 32.40 -24.78
N VAL A 100 -30.99 32.32 -24.23
CA VAL A 100 -31.32 31.51 -23.04
C VAL A 100 -31.09 30.02 -23.31
N ARG A 101 -31.40 29.53 -24.52
CA ARG A 101 -31.12 28.14 -24.92
C ARG A 101 -29.62 27.82 -24.98
N HIS A 102 -28.82 28.72 -25.55
CA HIS A 102 -27.36 28.51 -25.61
C HIS A 102 -26.69 28.63 -24.25
N LEU A 103 -27.20 29.48 -23.34
CA LEU A 103 -26.71 29.59 -21.96
C LEU A 103 -26.79 28.26 -21.19
N ARG A 104 -27.77 27.39 -21.50
CA ARG A 104 -27.90 26.05 -20.88
C ARG A 104 -26.71 25.12 -21.16
N LEU A 105 -25.94 25.37 -22.24
CA LEU A 105 -24.73 24.60 -22.54
C LEU A 105 -23.63 24.80 -21.48
N ILE A 106 -23.75 25.79 -20.59
CA ILE A 106 -22.87 25.95 -19.43
C ILE A 106 -22.85 24.70 -18.55
N ILE A 107 -23.90 23.87 -18.55
CA ILE A 107 -23.92 22.61 -17.80
C ILE A 107 -22.87 21.59 -18.31
N LEU A 108 -22.38 21.72 -19.54
CA LEU A 108 -21.31 20.87 -20.08
C LEU A 108 -19.98 21.10 -19.33
N THR A 109 -19.76 22.32 -18.81
CA THR A 109 -18.59 22.59 -17.94
C THR A 109 -18.61 21.75 -16.66
N ARG A 110 -19.80 21.28 -16.24
CA ARG A 110 -19.96 20.38 -15.10
C ARG A 110 -19.49 18.96 -15.36
N ILE A 111 -19.51 18.51 -16.63
CA ILE A 111 -18.86 17.25 -17.02
C ILE A 111 -17.35 17.37 -16.75
N VAL A 112 -16.75 18.49 -17.16
CA VAL A 112 -15.32 18.78 -16.93
C VAL A 112 -15.02 18.84 -15.43
N HIS A 113 -15.88 19.51 -14.65
CA HIS A 113 -15.77 19.56 -13.19
C HIS A 113 -15.84 18.16 -12.55
N LEU A 114 -16.79 17.32 -12.97
CA LEU A 114 -16.95 15.95 -12.47
C LEU A 114 -15.73 15.07 -12.78
N VAL A 115 -15.18 15.19 -14.00
CA VAL A 115 -13.94 14.51 -14.41
C VAL A 115 -12.75 15.02 -13.58
N HIS A 116 -12.68 16.32 -13.32
CA HIS A 116 -11.65 16.91 -12.45
C HIS A 116 -11.75 16.39 -11.02
N GLN A 117 -12.95 16.36 -10.42
CA GLN A 117 -13.18 15.83 -9.08
C GLN A 117 -12.78 14.35 -8.95
N LYS A 118 -13.08 13.52 -9.96
CA LYS A 118 -12.65 12.12 -9.99
C LYS A 118 -11.12 12.00 -9.88
N ARG A 119 -10.38 12.80 -10.66
CA ARG A 119 -8.91 12.83 -10.63
C ARG A 119 -8.37 13.29 -9.27
N GLN A 120 -9.02 14.25 -8.61
CA GLN A 120 -8.62 14.70 -7.27
C GLN A 120 -8.84 13.61 -6.22
N LEU A 121 -9.98 12.91 -6.28
CA LEU A 121 -10.26 11.81 -5.35
C LEU A 121 -9.26 10.66 -5.50
N GLU A 122 -8.88 10.29 -6.73
CA GLU A 122 -7.83 9.29 -6.98
C GLU A 122 -6.52 9.67 -6.30
N LYS A 123 -6.09 10.93 -6.44
CA LYS A 123 -4.88 11.44 -5.77
C LYS A 123 -4.98 11.39 -4.25
N LEU A 124 -6.12 11.81 -3.70
CA LEU A 124 -6.36 11.78 -2.25
C LEU A 124 -6.31 10.34 -1.71
N ILE A 125 -6.98 9.40 -2.36
CA ILE A 125 -6.97 7.99 -1.95
C ILE A 125 -5.56 7.41 -2.02
N ARG A 126 -4.79 7.71 -3.08
CA ARG A 126 -3.38 7.27 -3.18
C ARG A 126 -2.54 7.82 -2.05
N ARG A 127 -2.74 9.09 -1.66
CA ARG A 127 -2.06 9.72 -0.52
C ARG A 127 -2.43 9.02 0.80
N LEU A 128 -3.72 8.76 1.02
CA LEU A 128 -4.20 8.03 2.20
C LEU A 128 -3.60 6.62 2.30
N VAL A 129 -3.59 5.85 1.21
CA VAL A 129 -2.99 4.49 1.19
C VAL A 129 -1.47 4.49 1.36
N SER A 130 -0.81 5.58 0.95
CA SER A 130 0.63 5.72 1.12
C SER A 130 1.02 6.06 2.55
N GLU A 131 0.09 6.59 3.35
CA GLU A 131 0.32 7.04 4.72
C GLU A 131 1.56 7.94 4.78
N ASN A 132 2.55 7.56 5.58
CA ASN A 132 3.74 8.32 5.92
C ASN A 132 4.87 8.15 4.88
N LYS A 133 4.62 7.49 3.74
CA LYS A 133 5.65 7.19 2.74
C LYS A 133 6.02 8.43 1.93
N ARG A 134 7.31 8.56 1.62
CA ARG A 134 7.82 9.57 0.69
C ARG A 134 7.31 9.23 -0.72
N ARG A 135 6.53 10.14 -1.31
CA ARG A 135 6.01 10.01 -2.68
C ARG A 135 6.83 10.88 -3.62
N TYR A 136 7.07 10.40 -4.84
CA TYR A 136 7.64 11.20 -5.92
C TYR A 136 6.54 12.04 -6.56
N VAL A 137 6.56 13.35 -6.27
CA VAL A 137 5.61 14.33 -6.82
C VAL A 137 6.36 15.42 -7.58
N ARG A 138 6.81 15.13 -8.81
CA ARG A 138 7.57 16.08 -9.66
C ARG A 138 7.32 15.81 -11.15
N ASN A 139 7.42 16.86 -11.98
CA ASN A 139 7.34 16.77 -13.45
C ASN A 139 6.14 15.99 -13.99
N GLY A 140 4.97 16.14 -13.34
CA GLY A 140 3.74 15.46 -13.75
C GLY A 140 3.64 13.99 -13.34
N PHE A 141 4.47 13.53 -12.41
CA PHE A 141 4.36 12.21 -11.77
C PHE A 141 3.90 12.35 -10.32
N ASP A 142 3.06 11.42 -9.86
CA ASP A 142 2.64 11.26 -8.46
C ASP A 142 2.64 9.76 -8.12
N LEU A 143 3.79 9.25 -7.71
CA LEU A 143 4.06 7.82 -7.49
C LEU A 143 4.55 7.57 -6.06
N ASP A 144 4.09 6.47 -5.46
CA ASP A 144 4.69 5.90 -4.24
C ASP A 144 6.03 5.24 -4.62
N LEU A 145 7.03 6.09 -4.79
CA LEU A 145 8.37 5.81 -5.32
C LEU A 145 9.33 6.80 -4.65
N THR A 146 10.49 6.30 -4.23
CA THR A 146 11.55 7.10 -3.60
C THR A 146 12.91 6.66 -4.12
N TYR A 147 13.75 7.62 -4.49
CA TYR A 147 15.19 7.38 -4.65
C TYR A 147 15.82 7.28 -3.27
N VAL A 148 16.31 6.08 -2.94
CA VAL A 148 17.11 5.86 -1.73
C VAL A 148 18.52 6.40 -1.95
N THR A 149 19.06 6.12 -3.13
CA THR A 149 20.25 6.77 -3.70
C THR A 149 19.91 7.21 -5.12
N GLU A 150 20.85 7.84 -5.82
CA GLU A 150 20.66 8.22 -7.23
C GLU A 150 20.37 7.02 -8.14
N ARG A 151 20.88 5.82 -7.77
CA ARG A 151 20.78 4.60 -8.57
C ARG A 151 19.92 3.48 -7.95
N ILE A 152 19.36 3.69 -6.76
CA ILE A 152 18.49 2.71 -6.08
C ILE A 152 17.13 3.35 -5.79
N ILE A 153 16.08 2.79 -6.40
CA ILE A 153 14.70 3.19 -6.21
C ILE A 153 13.97 2.15 -5.35
N ALA A 154 13.27 2.63 -4.32
CA ALA A 154 12.27 1.87 -3.58
C ALA A 154 10.87 2.32 -3.98
N MET A 155 9.97 1.40 -4.32
CA MET A 155 8.60 1.76 -4.68
C MET A 155 7.55 0.75 -4.19
N SER A 156 6.28 1.15 -4.24
CA SER A 156 5.16 0.24 -4.04
C SER A 156 4.76 -0.50 -5.33
N PHE A 157 3.98 -1.56 -5.18
CA PHE A 157 3.59 -2.45 -6.27
C PHE A 157 2.94 -1.71 -7.46
N PRO A 158 3.47 -1.84 -8.69
CA PRO A 158 2.84 -1.33 -9.89
C PRO A 158 1.59 -2.16 -10.21
N SER A 159 0.43 -1.51 -10.21
CA SER A 159 -0.87 -2.15 -10.28
C SER A 159 -1.61 -1.82 -11.57
N SER A 160 -2.36 -2.78 -12.10
CA SER A 160 -3.29 -2.62 -13.21
C SER A 160 -4.76 -2.69 -12.73
N GLY A 161 -5.71 -2.38 -13.63
CA GLY A 161 -7.14 -2.48 -13.37
C GLY A 161 -7.63 -1.63 -12.19
N ARG A 162 -8.62 -2.12 -11.43
CA ARG A 162 -9.23 -1.37 -10.31
C ARG A 162 -8.24 -0.98 -9.21
N ARG A 163 -7.13 -1.72 -9.05
CA ARG A 163 -6.13 -1.47 -8.00
C ARG A 163 -5.25 -0.25 -8.30
N SER A 164 -5.11 0.14 -9.57
CA SER A 164 -4.37 1.37 -9.95
C SER A 164 -5.05 2.66 -9.47
N TYR A 165 -6.32 2.57 -9.04
CA TYR A 165 -7.05 3.70 -8.47
C TYR A 165 -6.41 4.19 -7.15
N TYR A 166 -5.91 3.26 -6.33
CA TYR A 166 -5.31 3.56 -5.01
C TYR A 166 -3.85 3.15 -4.86
N ARG A 167 -3.24 2.50 -5.87
CA ARG A 167 -1.81 2.17 -5.96
C ARG A 167 -1.17 2.87 -7.17
N ASN A 168 0.14 2.68 -7.35
CA ASN A 168 0.85 3.14 -8.53
C ASN A 168 0.26 2.48 -9.79
N PRO A 169 -0.26 3.23 -10.76
CA PRO A 169 -0.60 2.66 -12.06
C PRO A 169 0.66 2.15 -12.75
N ILE A 170 0.65 0.90 -13.23
CA ILE A 170 1.82 0.30 -13.87
C ILE A 170 2.30 1.12 -15.07
N GLU A 171 1.38 1.62 -15.90
CA GLU A 171 1.67 2.49 -17.04
C GLU A 171 2.41 3.78 -16.64
N GLU A 172 2.07 4.36 -15.49
CA GLU A 172 2.74 5.56 -14.99
C GLU A 172 4.14 5.27 -14.44
N VAL A 173 4.34 4.09 -13.86
CA VAL A 173 5.68 3.63 -13.42
C VAL A 173 6.57 3.34 -14.63
N VAL A 174 6.04 2.68 -15.65
CA VAL A 174 6.75 2.45 -16.92
C VAL A 174 7.10 3.78 -17.59
N ARG A 175 6.12 4.69 -17.73
CA ARG A 175 6.33 6.06 -18.25
C ARG A 175 7.40 6.82 -17.48
N PHE A 176 7.44 6.64 -16.17
CA PHE A 176 8.45 7.26 -15.32
C PHE A 176 9.84 6.69 -15.60
N LEU A 177 10.00 5.36 -15.56
CA LEU A 177 11.28 4.69 -15.76
C LEU A 177 11.82 4.87 -17.17
N ASP A 178 10.98 4.72 -18.21
CA ASP A 178 11.39 4.90 -19.60
C ASP A 178 11.78 6.37 -19.90
N LYS A 179 11.13 7.34 -19.25
CA LYS A 179 11.46 8.76 -19.42
C LYS A 179 12.72 9.18 -18.66
N LYS A 180 12.96 8.60 -17.47
CA LYS A 180 14.05 9.02 -16.58
C LYS A 180 15.32 8.19 -16.74
N HIS A 181 15.18 6.92 -17.08
CA HIS A 181 16.25 5.92 -17.16
C HIS A 181 16.08 5.06 -18.43
N PRO A 182 16.03 5.66 -19.63
CA PRO A 182 15.77 4.92 -20.86
C PRO A 182 16.79 3.79 -21.00
N ASN A 183 16.34 2.54 -21.12
CA ASN A 183 17.20 1.33 -21.20
C ASN A 183 18.12 1.04 -20.00
N HIS A 184 18.20 1.94 -19.00
CA HIS A 184 19.11 1.85 -17.86
C HIS A 184 18.42 1.48 -16.54
N TYR A 185 17.35 0.67 -16.56
CA TYR A 185 16.74 0.17 -15.32
C TYR A 185 16.48 -1.34 -15.34
N ARG A 186 16.53 -1.94 -14.15
CA ARG A 186 16.04 -3.29 -13.86
C ARG A 186 15.08 -3.25 -12.66
N VAL A 187 13.97 -3.98 -12.76
CA VAL A 187 12.93 -4.01 -11.72
C VAL A 187 13.02 -5.31 -10.93
N TYR A 188 12.97 -5.22 -9.60
CA TYR A 188 12.92 -6.37 -8.71
C TYR A 188 11.58 -6.45 -8.01
N ASN A 189 10.81 -7.51 -8.31
CA ASN A 189 9.53 -7.80 -7.67
C ASN A 189 9.72 -8.81 -6.54
N LEU A 190 9.59 -8.32 -5.30
CA LEU A 190 9.76 -9.11 -4.08
C LEU A 190 8.48 -9.82 -3.61
N CYS A 191 7.40 -9.79 -4.39
CA CYS A 191 6.13 -10.39 -4.00
C CYS A 191 6.07 -11.87 -4.38
N SER A 192 5.90 -12.75 -3.39
CA SER A 192 5.42 -14.11 -3.63
C SER A 192 3.97 -14.12 -4.10
N GLU A 193 3.15 -13.23 -3.55
CA GLU A 193 1.69 -13.25 -3.69
C GLU A 193 1.15 -12.58 -4.97
N ARG A 194 1.99 -11.83 -5.69
CA ARG A 194 1.57 -10.97 -6.81
C ARG A 194 2.63 -10.89 -7.92
N ALA A 195 2.15 -10.97 -9.16
CA ALA A 195 2.94 -10.75 -10.37
C ALA A 195 2.17 -9.86 -11.36
N TYR A 196 2.88 -9.43 -12.41
CA TYR A 196 2.38 -8.72 -13.58
C TYR A 196 3.18 -9.20 -14.80
N ASP A 197 2.69 -8.92 -16.01
CA ASP A 197 3.40 -9.28 -17.23
C ASP A 197 4.74 -8.50 -17.31
N PRO A 198 5.91 -9.17 -17.33
CA PRO A 198 7.20 -8.51 -17.40
C PRO A 198 7.41 -7.70 -18.69
N LYS A 199 6.61 -7.94 -19.74
CA LYS A 199 6.64 -7.15 -20.98
C LYS A 199 6.39 -5.66 -20.76
N HIS A 200 5.64 -5.29 -19.71
CA HIS A 200 5.47 -3.88 -19.33
C HIS A 200 6.80 -3.14 -19.10
N PHE A 201 7.81 -3.86 -18.63
CA PHE A 201 9.15 -3.32 -18.33
C PHE A 201 10.21 -3.86 -19.30
N HIS A 202 9.81 -4.17 -20.55
CA HIS A 202 10.71 -4.67 -21.59
C HIS A 202 11.47 -5.95 -21.16
N ASN A 203 10.80 -6.82 -20.39
CA ASN A 203 11.36 -8.04 -19.80
C ASN A 203 12.56 -7.81 -18.85
N ARG A 204 12.76 -6.60 -18.33
CA ARG A 204 13.80 -6.26 -17.35
C ARG A 204 13.31 -6.42 -15.91
N VAL A 205 12.65 -7.54 -15.61
CA VAL A 205 12.07 -7.83 -14.30
C VAL A 205 12.65 -9.12 -13.74
N SER A 206 13.22 -9.06 -12.54
CA SER A 206 13.62 -10.23 -11.74
C SER A 206 12.69 -10.40 -10.54
N ARG A 207 12.47 -11.64 -10.11
CA ARG A 207 11.55 -11.98 -9.02
C ARG A 207 12.26 -12.73 -7.90
N ILE A 208 11.98 -12.31 -6.67
CA ILE A 208 12.41 -12.98 -5.44
C ILE A 208 11.17 -13.16 -4.58
N LEU A 209 10.85 -14.40 -4.22
CA LEU A 209 9.53 -14.75 -3.70
C LEU A 209 9.51 -14.67 -2.17
N ILE A 210 9.39 -13.44 -1.65
CA ILE A 210 9.34 -13.15 -0.21
C ILE A 210 7.89 -12.96 0.23
N ASP A 211 7.45 -13.73 1.22
CA ASP A 211 6.10 -13.63 1.77
C ASP A 211 5.86 -12.30 2.51
N ASP A 212 4.60 -11.83 2.51
CA ASP A 212 4.26 -10.56 3.16
C ASP A 212 4.58 -10.64 4.66
N HIS A 213 5.33 -9.66 5.18
CA HIS A 213 5.83 -9.60 6.57
C HIS A 213 6.84 -10.69 6.97
N ASN A 214 7.49 -11.33 6.00
CA ASN A 214 8.58 -12.28 6.22
C ASN A 214 9.90 -11.75 5.65
N VAL A 215 11.00 -12.41 6.00
CA VAL A 215 12.36 -12.11 5.52
C VAL A 215 12.71 -13.01 4.32
N PRO A 216 13.60 -12.56 3.41
CA PRO A 216 14.27 -13.46 2.47
C PRO A 216 15.24 -14.40 3.20
N THR A 217 15.53 -15.53 2.59
CA THR A 217 16.67 -16.38 3.00
C THR A 217 18.00 -15.65 2.77
N LEU A 218 19.05 -15.99 3.52
CA LEU A 218 20.38 -15.40 3.28
C LEU A 218 20.89 -15.72 1.87
N HIS A 219 20.60 -16.92 1.37
CA HIS A 219 20.91 -17.29 -0.01
C HIS A 219 20.22 -16.37 -1.03
N GLU A 220 18.91 -16.10 -0.87
CA GLU A 220 18.17 -15.16 -1.74
C GLU A 220 18.77 -13.74 -1.68
N MET A 221 19.23 -13.28 -0.51
CA MET A 221 19.89 -11.97 -0.37
C MET A 221 21.22 -11.91 -1.14
N VAL A 222 22.01 -12.98 -1.11
CA VAL A 222 23.28 -13.10 -1.87
C VAL A 222 23.02 -13.10 -3.37
N VAL A 223 22.13 -13.98 -3.84
CA VAL A 223 21.78 -14.09 -5.27
C VAL A 223 21.31 -12.75 -5.81
N PHE A 224 20.38 -12.11 -5.11
CA PHE A 224 19.88 -10.79 -5.46
C PHE A 224 21.00 -9.74 -5.54
N SER A 225 21.86 -9.70 -4.53
CA SER A 225 22.87 -8.65 -4.41
C SER A 225 23.96 -8.82 -5.48
N LYS A 226 24.30 -10.06 -5.86
CA LYS A 226 25.18 -10.35 -7.00
C LYS A 226 24.53 -9.92 -8.32
N GLU A 227 23.29 -10.34 -8.59
CA GLU A 227 22.54 -9.95 -9.80
C GLU A 227 22.41 -8.42 -9.93
N ALA A 228 22.09 -7.74 -8.82
CA ALA A 228 21.99 -6.28 -8.78
C ALA A 228 23.34 -5.62 -9.02
N SER A 229 24.42 -6.11 -8.41
CA SER A 229 25.76 -5.55 -8.59
C SER A 229 26.26 -5.75 -10.02
N GLU A 230 26.05 -6.92 -10.61
CA GLU A 230 26.38 -7.21 -12.00
C GLU A 230 25.64 -6.28 -12.97
N TRP A 231 24.34 -6.09 -12.78
CA TRP A 231 23.55 -5.14 -13.58
C TRP A 231 24.09 -3.71 -13.44
N MET A 232 24.37 -3.28 -12.21
CA MET A 232 24.83 -1.91 -11.92
C MET A 232 26.26 -1.67 -12.41
N ALA A 233 27.08 -2.71 -12.55
CA ALA A 233 28.44 -2.62 -13.07
C ALA A 233 28.51 -2.50 -14.61
N GLN A 234 27.47 -2.93 -15.32
CA GLN A 234 27.43 -2.88 -16.79
C GLN A 234 27.43 -1.45 -17.34
N ASP A 235 26.82 -0.51 -16.61
CA ASP A 235 26.74 0.90 -17.02
C ASP A 235 26.60 1.81 -15.79
N PRO A 236 27.32 2.95 -15.71
CA PRO A 236 27.17 3.91 -14.61
C PRO A 236 25.78 4.54 -14.51
N GLU A 237 25.02 4.61 -15.60
CA GLU A 237 23.64 5.11 -15.62
C GLU A 237 22.63 4.05 -15.18
N ASN A 238 23.02 2.76 -15.09
CA ASN A 238 22.10 1.71 -14.68
C ASN A 238 21.58 1.96 -13.25
N ILE A 239 20.28 1.80 -13.07
CA ILE A 239 19.59 1.86 -11.78
C ILE A 239 18.81 0.58 -11.52
N ILE A 240 18.46 0.35 -10.26
CA ILE A 240 17.54 -0.71 -9.86
C ILE A 240 16.30 -0.14 -9.19
N ALA A 241 15.14 -0.71 -9.51
CA ALA A 241 13.85 -0.37 -8.91
C ALA A 241 13.31 -1.57 -8.14
N ILE A 242 13.39 -1.52 -6.82
CA ILE A 242 13.01 -2.61 -5.92
C ILE A 242 11.62 -2.33 -5.35
N HIS A 243 10.73 -3.31 -5.44
CA HIS A 243 9.38 -3.15 -4.89
C HIS A 243 8.85 -4.43 -4.24
N CYS A 244 7.94 -4.23 -3.30
CA CYS A 244 7.07 -5.27 -2.78
C CYS A 244 5.62 -4.79 -2.89
N LYS A 245 4.69 -5.34 -2.10
CA LYS A 245 3.32 -4.82 -2.02
C LYS A 245 3.28 -3.38 -1.54
N GLY A 246 4.01 -3.08 -0.46
CA GLY A 246 3.94 -1.80 0.25
C GLY A 246 5.11 -0.85 0.04
N GLY A 247 6.26 -1.31 -0.49
CA GLY A 247 7.50 -0.52 -0.52
C GLY A 247 8.06 -0.24 0.88
N LYS A 248 7.86 -1.15 1.85
CA LYS A 248 8.26 -1.01 3.27
C LYS A 248 9.23 -2.13 3.66
N GLY A 249 8.82 -3.10 4.49
CA GLY A 249 9.71 -4.11 5.10
C GLY A 249 10.57 -4.92 4.11
N ARG A 250 9.94 -5.69 3.21
CA ARG A 250 10.66 -6.50 2.19
C ARG A 250 11.60 -5.64 1.33
N THR A 251 11.07 -4.54 0.80
CA THR A 251 11.86 -3.59 -0.02
C THR A 251 13.02 -3.00 0.75
N GLY A 252 12.79 -2.55 1.99
CA GLY A 252 13.82 -1.97 2.85
C GLY A 252 14.92 -2.98 3.19
N THR A 253 14.56 -4.24 3.44
CA THR A 253 15.53 -5.33 3.71
C THR A 253 16.48 -5.50 2.52
N MET A 254 15.94 -5.60 1.31
CA MET A 254 16.74 -5.78 0.09
C MET A 254 17.50 -4.50 -0.31
N VAL A 255 16.93 -3.32 -0.08
CA VAL A 255 17.64 -2.05 -0.25
C VAL A 255 18.85 -1.98 0.70
N CYS A 256 18.69 -2.33 1.98
CA CYS A 256 19.81 -2.36 2.93
C CYS A 256 20.87 -3.39 2.51
N ALA A 257 20.45 -4.56 2.01
CA ALA A 257 21.36 -5.53 1.43
C ALA A 257 22.17 -4.93 0.26
N CYS A 258 21.51 -4.22 -0.67
CA CYS A 258 22.21 -3.51 -1.75
C CYS A 258 23.22 -2.48 -1.23
N LEU A 259 22.86 -1.70 -0.22
CA LEU A 259 23.75 -0.66 0.32
C LEU A 259 24.98 -1.25 1.04
N ILE A 260 24.81 -2.43 1.65
CA ILE A 260 25.92 -3.20 2.22
C ILE A 260 26.76 -3.81 1.10
N ALA A 261 26.11 -4.38 0.09
CA ALA A 261 26.73 -4.93 -1.11
C ALA A 261 27.60 -3.90 -1.84
N SER A 262 27.15 -2.65 -1.94
CA SER A 262 27.88 -1.53 -2.55
C SER A 262 28.87 -0.84 -1.61
N GLU A 263 29.11 -1.35 -0.41
CA GLU A 263 30.06 -0.79 0.59
C GLU A 263 29.72 0.63 1.05
N THR A 264 28.49 1.09 0.77
CA THR A 264 27.99 2.36 1.27
C THR A 264 27.79 2.31 2.77
N PHE A 265 27.45 1.14 3.30
CA PHE A 265 27.44 0.86 4.74
C PHE A 265 28.12 -0.49 5.03
N LEU A 266 28.77 -0.58 6.17
CA LEU A 266 29.46 -1.79 6.62
C LEU A 266 28.64 -2.62 7.62
N THR A 267 27.67 -1.99 8.29
CA THR A 267 26.91 -2.60 9.38
C THR A 267 25.42 -2.31 9.27
N ALA A 268 24.61 -3.11 9.96
CA ALA A 268 23.17 -2.91 10.08
C ALA A 268 22.72 -3.02 11.53
N LYS A 269 21.78 -2.16 11.94
CA LYS A 269 21.12 -2.27 13.24
C LYS A 269 20.11 -3.41 13.30
N ASN A 270 19.47 -3.74 12.17
CA ASN A 270 18.57 -4.88 12.10
C ASN A 270 19.41 -6.17 12.10
N ARG A 271 19.17 -7.06 13.06
CA ARG A 271 19.93 -8.31 13.24
C ARG A 271 19.98 -9.17 11.98
N TYR A 272 18.86 -9.36 11.30
CA TYR A 272 18.79 -10.21 10.10
C TYR A 272 19.59 -9.65 8.93
N VAL A 273 19.49 -8.33 8.72
CA VAL A 273 20.36 -7.63 7.75
C VAL A 273 21.83 -7.66 8.20
N GLY A 274 22.08 -7.67 9.51
CA GLY A 274 23.41 -7.86 10.10
C GLY A 274 24.03 -9.21 9.74
N TYR A 275 23.25 -10.30 9.68
CA TYR A 275 23.74 -11.59 9.17
C TYR A 275 24.23 -11.48 7.73
N PHE A 276 23.50 -10.78 6.86
CA PHE A 276 23.94 -10.54 5.49
C PHE A 276 25.26 -9.74 5.42
N ALA A 277 25.45 -8.74 6.30
CA ALA A 277 26.74 -8.03 6.37
C ALA A 277 27.89 -9.00 6.72
N GLN A 278 27.67 -9.93 7.65
CA GLN A 278 28.67 -10.96 7.96
C GLN A 278 28.90 -11.92 6.79
N VAL A 279 27.85 -12.35 6.09
CA VAL A 279 27.98 -13.17 4.86
C VAL A 279 28.91 -12.48 3.85
N LYS A 280 28.73 -11.18 3.63
CA LYS A 280 29.59 -10.40 2.73
C LYS A 280 31.03 -10.33 3.25
N TYR A 281 31.24 -9.81 4.46
CA TYR A 281 32.57 -9.39 4.91
C TYR A 281 33.38 -10.53 5.57
N HIS A 282 32.75 -11.48 6.24
CA HIS A 282 33.43 -12.56 6.96
C HIS A 282 33.44 -13.87 6.16
N TYR A 283 32.40 -14.12 5.35
CA TYR A 283 32.28 -15.35 4.55
C TYR A 283 32.49 -15.12 3.05
N ASN A 284 32.92 -13.92 2.65
CA ASN A 284 33.23 -13.55 1.26
C ASN A 284 32.09 -13.94 0.29
N TRP A 285 30.87 -13.51 0.60
CA TRP A 285 29.65 -13.78 -0.17
C TRP A 285 29.17 -15.23 -0.20
N ASN A 286 29.80 -16.13 0.56
CA ASN A 286 29.32 -17.49 0.73
C ASN A 286 28.44 -17.55 1.97
N VAL A 287 27.30 -18.23 1.86
CA VAL A 287 26.48 -18.53 3.04
C VAL A 287 27.35 -19.34 4.00
N PRO A 288 27.35 -19.03 5.32
CA PRO A 288 28.15 -19.78 6.28
C PRO A 288 27.82 -21.27 6.24
N PRO A 289 28.76 -22.14 6.67
CA PRO A 289 28.49 -23.56 6.80
C PRO A 289 27.22 -23.82 7.62
N GLU A 290 26.48 -24.84 7.20
CA GLU A 290 25.29 -25.29 7.91
C GLU A 290 25.64 -25.64 9.36
N ARG A 291 24.87 -25.14 10.31
CA ARG A 291 24.97 -25.51 11.72
C ARG A 291 23.64 -26.08 12.18
N ILE A 292 23.66 -27.35 12.56
CA ILE A 292 22.47 -28.06 13.02
C ILE A 292 22.30 -27.81 14.52
N LEU A 293 21.14 -27.28 14.91
CA LEU A 293 20.79 -27.00 16.31
C LEU A 293 19.46 -27.64 16.67
N PHE A 294 19.33 -28.01 17.94
CA PHE A 294 18.07 -28.47 18.53
C PHE A 294 17.61 -27.43 19.56
N ILE A 295 16.35 -26.99 19.51
CA ILE A 295 15.83 -26.11 20.57
C ILE A 295 15.50 -26.96 21.78
N LYS A 296 16.13 -26.63 22.91
CA LYS A 296 15.88 -27.29 24.20
C LYS A 296 14.85 -26.54 25.03
N ARG A 297 14.91 -25.20 25.00
CA ARG A 297 14.09 -24.37 25.89
C ARG A 297 13.84 -23.00 25.29
N PHE A 298 12.62 -22.49 25.48
CA PHE A 298 12.31 -21.06 25.40
C PHE A 298 12.15 -20.48 26.81
N ILE A 299 12.62 -19.27 27.02
CA ILE A 299 12.38 -18.48 28.23
C ILE A 299 11.76 -17.16 27.79
N ILE A 300 10.52 -16.91 28.19
CA ILE A 300 9.80 -15.67 27.90
C ILE A 300 9.80 -14.83 29.18
N TYR A 301 10.27 -13.60 29.08
CA TYR A 301 10.36 -12.66 30.19
C TYR A 301 9.15 -11.73 30.18
N SER A 302 8.55 -11.49 31.35
CA SER A 302 7.48 -10.50 31.56
C SER A 302 6.29 -10.65 30.62
N LEU A 303 5.73 -11.86 30.59
CA LEU A 303 4.49 -12.14 29.89
C LEU A 303 3.32 -12.07 30.87
N HIS A 304 2.35 -11.19 30.60
CA HIS A 304 1.13 -11.08 31.39
C HIS A 304 -0.05 -11.77 30.67
N GLY A 305 -0.57 -12.87 31.21
CA GLY A 305 -1.69 -13.66 30.66
C GLY A 305 -1.68 -15.11 31.17
N ASP A 306 -2.70 -15.92 30.82
CA ASP A 306 -2.70 -17.35 31.12
C ASP A 306 -1.70 -18.09 30.21
N GLU A 307 -0.68 -18.67 30.83
CA GLU A 307 0.46 -19.30 30.18
C GLU A 307 0.11 -20.67 29.58
N ASN A 308 -0.96 -21.30 30.06
CA ASN A 308 -1.34 -22.67 29.68
C ASN A 308 -1.83 -22.78 28.23
N ASP A 309 -2.16 -21.65 27.59
CA ASP A 309 -2.66 -21.60 26.21
C ASP A 309 -1.57 -21.22 25.19
N LEU A 310 -0.31 -21.10 25.63
CA LEU A 310 0.80 -20.84 24.71
C LEU A 310 1.07 -22.04 23.80
N LYS A 311 1.10 -21.75 22.49
CA LYS A 311 1.51 -22.68 21.44
C LYS A 311 2.68 -22.12 20.66
N VAL A 312 3.72 -22.93 20.48
CA VAL A 312 4.87 -22.59 19.65
C VAL A 312 4.82 -23.37 18.34
N GLN A 313 5.14 -22.70 17.23
CA GLN A 313 5.38 -23.33 15.94
C GLN A 313 6.75 -22.93 15.41
N ILE A 314 7.49 -23.91 14.88
CA ILE A 314 8.77 -23.70 14.21
C ILE A 314 8.55 -23.98 12.73
N VAL A 315 8.95 -23.02 11.91
CA VAL A 315 8.85 -23.06 10.45
C VAL A 315 10.24 -22.96 9.86
N MET A 316 10.54 -23.87 8.94
CA MET A 316 11.80 -23.94 8.19
C MET A 316 11.45 -24.33 6.75
N GLU A 317 12.16 -23.77 5.76
CA GLU A 317 11.87 -24.01 4.33
C GLU A 317 10.40 -23.78 3.94
N LYS A 318 9.76 -22.76 4.55
CA LYS A 318 8.33 -22.41 4.32
C LYS A 318 7.33 -23.50 4.77
N SER A 319 7.76 -24.46 5.59
CA SER A 319 6.91 -25.54 6.13
C SER A 319 6.98 -25.58 7.66
N VAL A 320 5.87 -25.95 8.32
CA VAL A 320 5.85 -26.14 9.78
C VAL A 320 6.54 -27.47 10.09
N VAL A 321 7.73 -27.41 10.66
CA VAL A 321 8.54 -28.59 11.00
C VAL A 321 8.29 -29.08 12.43
N PHE A 322 7.83 -28.20 13.31
CA PHE A 322 7.52 -28.55 14.68
C PHE A 322 6.40 -27.68 15.25
N SER A 323 5.63 -28.26 16.17
CA SER A 323 4.66 -27.52 16.98
C SER A 323 4.56 -28.15 18.36
N CYS A 324 4.51 -27.29 19.38
CA CYS A 324 4.23 -27.72 20.75
C CYS A 324 3.21 -26.82 21.44
N THR A 325 2.56 -27.40 22.45
CA THR A 325 1.58 -26.78 23.35
C THR A 325 1.84 -27.29 24.77
N SER A 326 1.24 -26.66 25.78
CA SER A 326 1.28 -27.13 27.19
C SER A 326 0.93 -28.63 27.36
N LEU A 327 0.04 -29.14 26.50
CA LEU A 327 -0.41 -30.54 26.51
C LEU A 327 0.44 -31.49 25.63
N LYS A 328 1.32 -30.97 24.78
CA LYS A 328 2.00 -31.78 23.75
C LYS A 328 3.37 -31.21 23.38
N ASN A 329 4.39 -32.07 23.48
CA ASN A 329 5.78 -31.79 23.08
C ASN A 329 6.47 -30.64 23.82
N CYS A 330 5.83 -30.04 24.83
CA CYS A 330 6.43 -29.01 25.67
C CYS A 330 5.98 -29.16 27.12
N VAL A 331 6.84 -28.76 28.06
CA VAL A 331 6.47 -28.59 29.47
C VAL A 331 6.63 -27.11 29.79
N ILE A 332 5.55 -26.50 30.29
CA ILE A 332 5.52 -25.07 30.62
C ILE A 332 5.63 -24.93 32.13
N HIS A 333 6.57 -24.11 32.58
CA HIS A 333 6.80 -23.79 33.98
C HIS A 333 6.76 -22.28 34.17
N ASP A 334 5.99 -21.82 35.14
CA ASP A 334 6.14 -20.49 35.70
C ASP A 334 7.32 -20.54 36.68
N ALA A 335 8.35 -19.75 36.41
CA ALA A 335 9.39 -19.50 37.40
C ALA A 335 8.91 -18.35 38.29
N GLU A 336 9.10 -18.45 39.61
CA GLU A 336 8.79 -17.44 40.65
C GLU A 336 9.25 -15.98 40.35
N THR A 337 9.93 -15.75 39.23
CA THR A 337 10.59 -14.54 38.76
C THR A 337 9.95 -13.87 37.53
N ASP A 338 8.64 -14.00 37.27
CA ASP A 338 7.94 -13.39 36.11
C ASP A 338 8.48 -13.88 34.75
N ARG A 339 8.66 -15.21 34.65
CA ARG A 339 9.20 -15.87 33.45
C ARG A 339 8.45 -17.15 33.15
N VAL A 340 8.12 -17.31 31.87
CA VAL A 340 7.56 -18.56 31.33
C VAL A 340 8.70 -19.36 30.72
N ILE A 341 8.94 -20.55 31.25
CA ILE A 341 9.92 -21.50 30.72
C ILE A 341 9.16 -22.59 29.96
N ILE A 342 9.50 -22.77 28.69
CA ILE A 342 8.94 -23.81 27.83
C ILE A 342 10.06 -24.78 27.47
N ASP A 343 10.10 -25.92 28.14
CA ASP A 343 11.00 -27.02 27.81
C ASP A 343 10.46 -27.77 26.59
N VAL A 344 11.26 -27.86 25.53
CA VAL A 344 10.86 -28.44 24.24
C VAL A 344 11.31 -29.90 24.18
N LEU A 345 10.34 -30.80 23.93
CA LEU A 345 10.58 -32.23 23.83
C LEU A 345 10.63 -32.65 22.35
N ASN A 346 11.64 -33.45 22.00
CA ASN A 346 11.80 -34.02 20.65
C ASN A 346 11.82 -32.98 19.52
N CYS A 347 12.53 -31.86 19.72
CA CYS A 347 12.74 -30.87 18.66
C CYS A 347 13.48 -31.54 17.47
N PRO A 348 13.04 -31.35 16.22
CA PRO A 348 13.79 -31.81 15.05
C PRO A 348 15.09 -31.01 14.88
N PRO A 349 16.07 -31.52 14.10
CA PRO A 349 17.24 -30.74 13.73
C PRO A 349 16.80 -29.50 12.95
N LEU A 350 17.34 -28.34 13.33
CA LEU A 350 17.09 -27.07 12.67
C LEU A 350 18.38 -26.57 12.02
N TYR A 351 18.27 -25.98 10.83
CA TYR A 351 19.38 -25.41 10.08
C TYR A 351 18.91 -24.18 9.28
N ASP A 352 19.86 -23.38 8.79
CA ASP A 352 19.65 -22.17 8.00
C ASP A 352 18.65 -21.18 8.62
N ASP A 353 17.74 -20.64 7.81
CA ASP A 353 16.73 -19.64 8.17
C ASP A 353 15.53 -20.30 8.88
N VAL A 354 15.39 -20.03 10.18
CA VAL A 354 14.35 -20.60 11.04
C VAL A 354 13.43 -19.49 11.55
N LYS A 355 12.12 -19.74 11.46
CA LYS A 355 11.08 -18.88 12.03
C LYS A 355 10.44 -19.55 13.23
N VAL A 356 10.21 -18.78 14.29
CA VAL A 356 9.46 -19.23 15.47
C VAL A 356 8.26 -18.33 15.67
N GLN A 357 7.08 -18.93 15.80
CA GLN A 357 5.80 -18.25 16.01
C GLN A 357 5.19 -18.67 17.35
N PHE A 358 4.66 -17.70 18.09
CA PHE A 358 3.96 -17.92 19.35
C PHE A 358 2.49 -17.58 19.18
N PHE A 359 1.61 -18.47 19.61
CA PHE A 359 0.17 -18.35 19.55
C PHE A 359 -0.43 -18.42 20.95
N SER A 360 -1.49 -17.65 21.15
CA SER A 360 -2.37 -17.68 22.32
C SER A 360 -3.75 -17.15 21.87
N SER A 361 -4.81 -17.63 22.50
CA SER A 361 -6.19 -17.19 22.35
C SER A 361 -6.47 -15.92 23.15
N GLU A 362 -5.70 -15.65 24.21
CA GLU A 362 -5.82 -14.44 25.03
C GLU A 362 -5.08 -13.24 24.43
N LEU A 363 -3.98 -13.50 23.71
CA LEU A 363 -3.17 -12.44 23.11
C LEU A 363 -3.69 -12.02 21.72
N PRO A 364 -3.71 -10.70 21.42
CA PRO A 364 -4.17 -10.21 20.12
C PRO A 364 -3.22 -10.63 19.00
N LYS A 365 -3.81 -11.01 17.85
CA LYS A 365 -3.08 -11.38 16.63
C LYS A 365 -2.77 -10.16 15.79
N TYR A 366 -1.58 -10.14 15.18
CA TYR A 366 -1.12 -9.04 14.33
C TYR A 366 -0.64 -9.55 12.97
N TYR A 367 0.62 -9.27 12.58
CA TYR A 367 1.17 -9.84 11.36
C TYR A 367 1.36 -11.34 11.55
N ASP A 368 1.29 -12.04 10.42
CA ASP A 368 1.50 -13.49 10.37
C ASP A 368 0.47 -14.30 11.19
N ASN A 369 -0.64 -13.65 11.55
CA ASN A 369 -1.78 -14.21 12.29
C ASN A 369 -1.41 -14.80 13.67
N CYS A 370 -0.35 -14.27 14.28
CA CYS A 370 0.08 -14.63 15.63
C CYS A 370 0.32 -13.38 16.50
N PRO A 371 0.31 -13.52 17.84
CA PRO A 371 0.78 -12.50 18.78
C PRO A 371 2.17 -11.95 18.45
N PHE A 372 3.16 -12.83 18.35
CA PHE A 372 4.53 -12.45 18.00
C PHE A 372 5.30 -13.62 17.37
N PHE A 373 6.32 -13.28 16.61
CA PHE A 373 7.22 -14.22 15.97
C PHE A 373 8.60 -13.58 15.79
N PHE A 374 9.56 -14.36 15.31
CA PHE A 374 10.85 -13.85 14.87
C PHE A 374 11.53 -14.86 13.95
N TRP A 375 12.58 -14.38 13.28
CA TRP A 375 13.46 -15.19 12.45
C TRP A 375 14.89 -15.18 13.00
N PHE A 376 15.63 -16.27 12.84
CA PHE A 376 17.07 -16.36 13.08
C PHE A 376 17.73 -17.30 12.07
N HIS A 377 19.05 -17.23 11.96
CA HIS A 377 19.82 -18.16 11.13
C HIS A 377 20.76 -18.98 12.02
N THR A 378 20.73 -20.31 11.92
CA THR A 378 21.39 -21.20 12.89
C THR A 378 22.91 -21.01 12.95
N SER A 379 23.56 -20.79 11.81
CA SER A 379 25.01 -20.56 11.74
C SER A 379 25.50 -19.30 12.46
N PHE A 380 24.60 -18.37 12.83
CA PHE A 380 24.95 -17.14 13.54
C PHE A 380 24.63 -17.17 15.04
N ILE A 381 24.12 -18.29 15.55
CA ILE A 381 23.95 -18.47 16.99
C ILE A 381 25.33 -18.52 17.64
N GLN A 382 25.46 -18.00 18.86
CA GLN A 382 26.70 -18.07 19.64
C GLN A 382 26.36 -18.64 21.02
N ASP A 383 27.28 -19.40 21.60
CA ASP A 383 27.13 -19.99 22.94
C ASP A 383 25.84 -20.81 23.15
N ASN A 384 25.33 -21.42 22.07
CA ASN A 384 24.06 -22.16 22.06
C ASN A 384 22.89 -21.39 22.67
N ARG A 385 22.89 -20.06 22.48
CA ARG A 385 21.91 -19.16 23.08
C ARG A 385 21.52 -18.03 22.13
N LEU A 386 20.25 -17.66 22.14
CA LEU A 386 19.75 -16.46 21.45
C LEU A 386 18.84 -15.67 22.38
N TYR A 387 19.20 -14.44 22.70
CA TYR A 387 18.37 -13.52 23.47
C TYR A 387 17.83 -12.41 22.57
N LEU A 388 16.51 -12.23 22.55
CA LEU A 388 15.82 -11.24 21.72
C LEU A 388 14.97 -10.31 22.60
N PRO A 389 15.35 -9.03 22.74
CA PRO A 389 14.52 -8.06 23.44
C PRO A 389 13.27 -7.71 22.63
N ARG A 390 12.25 -7.12 23.26
CA ARG A 390 10.98 -6.69 22.63
C ARG A 390 11.14 -6.03 21.26
N ASN A 391 12.15 -5.17 21.11
CA ASN A 391 12.36 -4.39 19.89
C ASN A 391 12.90 -5.21 18.71
N GLU A 392 13.35 -6.44 18.94
CA GLU A 392 13.79 -7.40 17.91
C GLU A 392 12.75 -8.48 17.60
N LEU A 393 11.59 -8.43 18.26
CA LEU A 393 10.48 -9.37 18.04
C LEU A 393 9.46 -8.77 17.08
N ASP A 394 9.02 -9.57 16.11
CA ASP A 394 7.99 -9.16 15.15
C ASP A 394 6.63 -9.11 15.81
N ASN A 395 5.95 -7.96 15.65
CA ASN A 395 4.78 -7.48 16.39
C ASN A 395 5.10 -6.67 17.67
N PRO A 396 5.81 -7.18 18.70
CA PRO A 396 6.10 -6.43 19.94
C PRO A 396 6.94 -5.16 19.74
N HIS A 397 7.75 -5.08 18.69
CA HIS A 397 8.52 -3.87 18.36
C HIS A 397 7.63 -2.63 18.08
N LYS A 398 6.31 -2.78 17.90
CA LYS A 398 5.41 -1.68 17.53
C LYS A 398 4.85 -0.97 18.76
N PRO A 399 4.92 0.37 18.85
CA PRO A 399 4.42 1.13 20.00
C PRO A 399 2.97 0.81 20.42
N LYS A 400 2.11 0.47 19.46
CA LYS A 400 0.71 0.09 19.72
C LYS A 400 0.54 -1.16 20.59
N THR A 401 1.56 -2.00 20.73
CA THR A 401 1.52 -3.25 21.49
C THR A 401 2.17 -3.13 22.87
N TRP A 402 2.79 -2.00 23.21
CA TRP A 402 3.60 -1.84 24.44
C TRP A 402 2.79 -1.83 25.73
N LYS A 403 1.46 -1.72 25.66
CA LYS A 403 0.58 -1.95 26.82
C LYS A 403 0.52 -3.43 27.23
N ILE A 404 0.78 -4.33 26.29
CA ILE A 404 0.76 -5.79 26.48
C ILE A 404 2.19 -6.31 26.68
N TYR A 405 3.13 -5.77 25.90
CA TYR A 405 4.54 -6.18 25.95
C TYR A 405 5.39 -5.05 26.60
N PRO A 406 5.68 -5.14 27.91
CA PRO A 406 6.48 -4.14 28.63
C PRO A 406 7.92 -4.05 28.09
N PRO A 407 8.70 -3.01 28.42
CA PRO A 407 10.06 -2.85 27.91
C PRO A 407 11.01 -4.00 28.28
N GLU A 408 10.74 -4.71 29.37
CA GLU A 408 11.47 -5.88 29.85
C GLU A 408 11.12 -7.16 29.07
N PHE A 409 10.04 -7.14 28.27
CA PHE A 409 9.60 -8.29 27.49
C PHE A 409 10.72 -8.77 26.55
N ALA A 410 11.05 -10.04 26.63
CA ALA A 410 12.09 -10.65 25.83
C ALA A 410 11.82 -12.14 25.64
N VAL A 411 12.42 -12.72 24.61
CA VAL A 411 12.44 -14.16 24.38
C VAL A 411 13.88 -14.63 24.29
N GLU A 412 14.20 -15.65 25.07
CA GLU A 412 15.48 -16.33 25.02
C GLU A 412 15.29 -17.78 24.59
N ILE A 413 16.25 -18.28 23.82
CA ILE A 413 16.28 -19.63 23.29
C ILE A 413 17.58 -20.28 23.72
N ILE A 414 17.48 -21.47 24.30
CA ILE A 414 18.61 -22.33 24.60
C ILE A 414 18.61 -23.49 23.61
N PHE A 415 19.76 -23.66 22.96
CA PHE A 415 19.99 -24.70 21.98
C PHE A 415 20.85 -25.82 22.57
N GLU A 416 20.81 -26.97 21.90
CA GLU A 416 21.69 -28.11 22.14
C GLU A 416 22.30 -28.53 20.79
N GLU A 417 23.57 -28.92 20.82
CA GLU A 417 24.28 -29.55 19.71
C GLU A 417 24.40 -31.05 20.01
N LYS A 418 24.23 -31.89 18.99
CA LYS A 418 24.44 -33.34 19.12
C LYS A 418 25.85 -33.73 18.73
#